data_AF-A0A5N6S272-F1
#
_entry.id   AF-A0A5N6S272-F1
#
_cell.length_a   1.000
_cell.length_b   1.000
_cell.length_c   1.000
_cell.angle_alpha   90.00
_cell.angle_beta   90.00
_cell.angle_gamma   90.00
#
_symmetry.space_group_name_H-M   'P 1'
#
loop_
_entity.id
_entity.type
_entity.pdbx_description
1 polymer ?
#
loop_
_entity_poly.entity_id
_entity_poly.type
_entity_poly.pdbx_seq_one_letter_code
_entity_poly.pdbx_strand_id
1 'polypeptide(L)'
;MTPVKRREKLSQTTQAVAVRASIALGTIDVDALPRDEFAYPGPLRDKLIASILNGSKTTTTSLLAEYLTDGDEPSPVGALSAPIDSQGKPVCVLRQEAAYICRLADVTLERAINEGEGYRTVAQWRKAHESFWSSPEFIAELDDPDFRLDDDTVVVCERFELIQRL
;
A
#
# COMPACT_ATOMS: atom_id res chain seq x y z
N MET A 1 10.30 13.82 -21.75
CA MET A 1 9.70 14.16 -20.43
C MET A 1 9.52 15.67 -20.38
N THR A 2 8.34 16.17 -20.02
CA THR A 2 8.04 17.61 -20.01
C THR A 2 8.78 18.34 -18.86
N PRO A 3 9.01 19.66 -18.96
CA PRO A 3 9.74 20.42 -17.95
C PRO A 3 9.14 20.32 -16.53
N VAL A 4 7.81 20.23 -16.43
CA VAL A 4 7.06 20.07 -15.17
C VAL A 4 7.36 18.70 -14.52
N LYS A 5 7.22 17.61 -15.27
CA LYS A 5 7.55 16.24 -14.81
C LYS A 5 9.00 16.09 -14.37
N ARG A 6 9.93 16.85 -14.98
CA ARG A 6 11.35 16.85 -14.59
C ARG A 6 11.57 17.53 -13.24
N ARG A 7 10.88 18.64 -12.96
CA ARG A 7 10.97 19.37 -11.68
C ARG A 7 10.34 18.60 -10.52
N GLU A 8 9.18 17.98 -10.73
CA GLU A 8 8.55 17.12 -9.72
C GLU A 8 9.44 15.95 -9.33
N LYS A 9 10.00 15.25 -10.33
CA LYS A 9 10.91 14.12 -10.08
C LYS A 9 12.17 14.53 -9.31
N LEU A 10 12.74 15.70 -9.63
CA LEU A 10 13.88 16.27 -8.89
C LEU A 10 13.49 16.60 -7.44
N SER A 11 12.32 17.19 -7.21
CA SER A 11 11.81 17.51 -5.87
C SER A 11 11.57 16.26 -5.02
N GLN A 12 10.94 15.23 -5.59
CA GLN A 12 10.72 13.95 -4.91
C GLN A 12 12.03 13.26 -4.54
N THR A 13 13.01 13.29 -5.45
CA THR A 13 14.36 12.75 -5.22
C THR A 13 15.07 13.48 -4.07
N THR A 14 15.01 14.82 -4.05
CA THR A 14 15.62 15.62 -2.97
C THR A 14 14.96 15.34 -1.62
N GLN A 15 13.63 15.21 -1.56
CA GLN A 15 12.94 14.87 -0.33
C GLN A 15 13.25 13.44 0.14
N ALA A 16 13.33 12.46 -0.77
CA ALA A 16 13.71 11.09 -0.42
C ALA A 16 15.13 11.03 0.17
N VAL A 17 16.08 11.79 -0.40
CA VAL A 17 17.43 11.93 0.15
C VAL A 17 17.41 12.55 1.55
N ALA A 18 16.58 13.58 1.78
CA ALA A 18 16.45 14.19 3.09
C ALA A 18 15.91 13.21 4.14
N VAL A 19 14.86 12.46 3.83
CA VAL A 19 14.30 11.43 4.74
C VAL A 19 15.35 10.37 5.07
N ARG A 20 16.08 9.87 4.06
CA ARG A 20 17.18 8.91 4.29
C ARG A 20 18.27 9.48 5.21
N ALA A 21 18.66 10.73 5.01
CA ALA A 21 19.64 11.40 5.87
C ALA A 21 19.12 11.54 7.30
N SER A 22 17.84 11.89 7.48
CA SER A 22 17.21 11.96 8.79
C SER A 22 17.18 10.61 9.51
N ILE A 23 16.86 9.52 8.80
CA ILE A 23 16.94 8.16 9.35
C ILE A 23 18.38 7.83 9.77
N ALA A 24 19.36 8.09 8.91
CA ALA A 24 20.78 7.81 9.20
C ALA A 24 21.33 8.65 10.38
N LEU A 25 20.80 9.85 10.57
CA LEU A 25 21.13 10.73 11.70
C LEU A 25 20.29 10.44 12.96
N GLY A 26 19.37 9.48 12.90
CA GLY A 26 18.48 9.12 14.01
C GLY A 26 17.44 10.20 14.35
N THR A 27 17.20 11.17 13.46
CA THR A 27 16.16 12.20 13.66
C THR A 27 14.78 11.73 13.21
N ILE A 28 14.72 10.64 12.43
CA ILE A 28 13.52 9.82 12.26
C ILE A 28 13.79 8.50 12.95
N ASP A 29 13.04 8.24 14.02
CA ASP A 29 12.98 6.93 14.66
C ASP A 29 12.02 6.03 13.88
N VAL A 30 12.58 5.01 13.24
CA VAL A 30 11.81 4.03 12.45
C VAL A 30 10.87 3.22 13.33
N ASP A 31 11.19 3.04 14.61
CA ASP A 31 10.33 2.30 15.53
C ASP A 31 9.12 3.10 16.00
N ALA A 32 9.18 4.43 15.86
CA ALA A 32 8.06 5.33 16.13
C ALA A 32 7.15 5.58 14.92
N LEU A 33 7.51 5.08 13.72
CA LEU A 33 6.67 5.21 12.54
C LEU A 33 5.43 4.29 12.63
N PRO A 34 4.27 4.73 12.11
CA PRO A 34 3.11 3.85 11.93
C PRO A 34 3.50 2.55 11.23
N ARG A 35 3.05 1.42 11.77
CA ARG A 35 3.27 0.12 11.15
C ARG A 35 2.28 -0.06 10.01
N ASP A 36 2.75 -0.68 8.94
CA ASP A 36 1.96 -0.93 7.75
C ASP A 36 1.94 -2.44 7.48
N GLU A 37 0.75 -2.99 7.29
CA GLU A 37 0.55 -4.44 7.21
C GLU A 37 0.04 -4.82 5.83
N PHE A 38 0.89 -5.51 5.06
CA PHE A 38 0.52 -6.01 3.74
C PHE A 38 -0.02 -7.44 3.86
N ALA A 39 -1.33 -7.59 4.00
CA ALA A 39 -2.04 -8.84 4.31
C ALA A 39 -1.64 -9.43 5.68
N TYR A 40 -2.26 -10.54 6.09
CA TYR A 40 -1.96 -11.24 7.34
C TYR A 40 -0.55 -11.85 7.39
N PRO A 41 0.04 -12.08 8.58
CA PRO A 41 1.32 -12.76 8.70
C PRO A 41 1.30 -14.12 8.00
N GLY A 42 2.29 -14.37 7.13
CA GLY A 42 2.41 -15.61 6.39
C GLY A 42 2.95 -15.43 4.96
N PRO A 43 2.85 -16.48 4.12
CA PRO A 43 3.47 -16.49 2.80
C PRO A 43 3.02 -15.36 1.87
N LEU A 44 1.78 -14.87 2.02
CA LEU A 44 1.29 -13.73 1.24
C LEU A 44 2.01 -12.45 1.64
N ARG A 45 2.03 -12.10 2.94
CA ARG A 45 2.77 -10.92 3.43
C ARG A 45 4.24 -10.99 3.03
N ASP A 46 4.90 -12.13 3.20
CA ASP A 46 6.31 -12.30 2.84
C ASP A 46 6.55 -12.02 1.34
N LYS A 47 5.65 -12.50 0.47
CA LYS A 47 5.70 -12.21 -0.96
C LYS A 47 5.48 -10.73 -1.26
N LEU A 48 4.49 -10.09 -0.63
CA LEU A 48 4.17 -8.68 -0.83
C LEU A 48 5.33 -7.78 -0.39
N ILE A 49 5.89 -8.04 0.79
CA ILE A 49 7.08 -7.35 1.30
C ILE A 49 8.27 -7.53 0.34
N ALA A 50 8.52 -8.73 -0.17
CA ALA A 50 9.58 -8.95 -1.15
C ALA A 50 9.37 -8.12 -2.43
N SER A 51 8.12 -8.01 -2.92
CA SER A 51 7.77 -7.17 -4.08
C SER A 51 7.94 -5.67 -3.81
N ILE A 52 7.67 -5.20 -2.58
CA ILE A 52 7.95 -3.81 -2.18
C ILE A 52 9.46 -3.57 -2.19
N LEU A 53 10.23 -4.45 -1.53
CA LEU A 53 11.68 -4.29 -1.39
C LEU A 53 12.41 -4.33 -2.74
N ASN A 54 11.94 -5.13 -3.70
CA ASN A 54 12.50 -5.16 -5.05
C ASN A 54 11.95 -4.04 -5.98
N GLY A 55 10.97 -3.25 -5.51
CA GLY A 55 10.41 -2.09 -6.20
C GLY A 55 9.34 -2.41 -7.23
N SER A 56 8.89 -3.66 -7.34
CA SER A 56 7.80 -4.04 -8.25
C SER A 56 6.41 -3.70 -7.69
N LYS A 57 6.23 -3.72 -6.36
CA LYS A 57 5.01 -3.24 -5.70
C LYS A 57 5.18 -1.79 -5.27
N THR A 58 4.37 -0.92 -5.86
CA THR A 58 4.33 0.53 -5.61
C THR A 58 2.92 1.05 -5.38
N THR A 59 1.92 0.18 -5.52
CA THR A 59 0.53 0.45 -5.18
C THR A 59 -0.04 -0.67 -4.33
N THR A 60 -1.07 -0.34 -3.56
CA THR A 60 -1.88 -1.29 -2.80
C THR A 60 -3.34 -0.87 -2.85
N THR A 61 -4.24 -1.81 -2.56
CA THR A 61 -5.67 -1.57 -2.57
C THR A 61 -6.32 -2.19 -1.33
N SER A 62 -7.14 -1.41 -0.63
CA SER A 62 -7.98 -1.82 0.49
C SER A 62 -9.45 -1.46 0.21
N LEU A 63 -10.38 -2.04 0.95
CA LEU A 63 -11.77 -1.62 0.94
C LEU A 63 -11.92 -0.30 1.71
N LEU A 64 -12.79 0.59 1.23
CA LEU A 64 -13.16 1.77 2.01
C LEU A 64 -13.84 1.38 3.34
N ALA A 65 -14.53 0.23 3.36
CA ALA A 65 -15.21 -0.29 4.54
C ALA A 65 -14.25 -0.53 5.71
N GLU A 66 -13.00 -0.95 5.46
CA GLU A 66 -11.98 -1.15 6.51
C GLU A 66 -11.77 0.15 7.31
N TYR A 67 -11.54 1.27 6.61
CA TYR A 67 -11.39 2.59 7.26
C TYR A 67 -12.63 3.04 8.02
N LEU A 68 -13.83 2.79 7.47
CA LEU A 68 -15.08 3.21 8.10
C LEU A 68 -15.37 2.44 9.39
N THR A 69 -15.05 1.14 9.43
CA THR A 69 -15.19 0.30 10.62
C THR A 69 -14.25 0.75 11.73
N ASP A 70 -13.00 1.05 11.39
CA ASP A 70 -11.97 1.46 12.36
C ASP A 70 -12.07 2.95 12.77
N GLY A 71 -12.86 3.74 12.05
CA GLY A 71 -12.93 5.20 12.24
C GLY A 71 -11.67 5.93 11.76
N ASP A 72 -10.96 5.32 10.82
CA ASP A 72 -9.67 5.77 10.29
C ASP A 72 -9.83 6.46 8.91
N GLU A 73 -8.73 7.03 8.42
CA GLU A 73 -8.63 7.65 7.10
C GLU A 73 -7.37 7.18 6.37
N PRO A 74 -7.36 7.16 5.02
CA PRO A 74 -6.15 6.90 4.25
C PRO A 74 -5.02 7.85 4.64
N SER A 75 -3.79 7.33 4.69
CA SER A 75 -2.63 8.13 5.10
C SER A 75 -2.47 9.37 4.21
N PRO A 76 -2.16 10.56 4.77
CA PRO A 76 -2.00 11.76 3.98
C PRO A 76 -0.76 11.68 3.09
N VAL A 77 -0.81 12.34 1.92
CA VAL A 77 0.35 12.42 1.02
C VAL A 77 1.57 12.99 1.75
N GLY A 78 2.70 12.30 1.63
CA GLY A 78 3.95 12.62 2.29
C GLY A 78 4.14 11.93 3.65
N ALA A 79 3.12 11.29 4.21
CA ALA A 79 3.25 10.48 5.42
C ALA A 79 4.25 9.34 5.21
N LEU A 80 4.98 9.00 6.28
CA LEU A 80 5.90 7.88 6.32
C LEU A 80 5.28 6.72 7.10
N SER A 81 5.47 5.51 6.61
CA SER A 81 5.09 4.26 7.29
C SER A 81 6.25 3.27 7.27
N ALA A 82 6.20 2.31 8.19
CA ALA A 82 7.18 1.24 8.31
C ALA A 82 6.50 -0.12 8.13
N PRO A 83 6.49 -0.69 6.91
CA PRO A 83 5.97 -2.03 6.69
C PRO A 83 6.69 -3.07 7.52
N ILE A 84 5.94 -4.06 7.99
CA ILE A 84 6.47 -5.16 8.81
C ILE A 84 6.46 -6.50 8.06
N ASP A 85 7.42 -7.36 8.39
CA ASP A 85 7.40 -8.76 7.97
C ASP A 85 6.39 -9.60 8.77
N SER A 86 6.30 -10.90 8.47
CA SER A 86 5.44 -11.83 9.19
C SER A 86 5.89 -12.14 10.62
N GLN A 87 7.05 -11.64 11.05
CA GLN A 87 7.52 -11.70 12.45
C GLN A 87 7.29 -10.37 13.19
N GLY A 88 6.63 -9.40 12.54
CA GLY A 88 6.33 -8.09 13.10
C GLY A 88 7.52 -7.13 13.10
N LYS A 89 8.61 -7.44 12.37
CA LYS A 89 9.79 -6.58 12.30
C LYS A 89 9.67 -5.58 11.15
N PRO A 90 9.97 -4.29 11.35
CA PRO A 90 10.07 -3.32 10.26
C PRO A 90 11.14 -3.70 9.24
N VAL A 91 10.82 -3.59 7.95
CA VAL A 91 11.71 -3.99 6.85
C VAL A 91 12.09 -2.84 5.91
N CYS A 92 11.28 -1.79 5.86
CA CYS A 92 11.55 -0.61 5.05
C CYS A 92 10.80 0.62 5.58
N VAL A 93 11.08 1.77 4.97
CA VAL A 93 10.31 3.00 5.14
C VAL A 93 9.68 3.35 3.80
N LEU A 94 8.36 3.51 3.80
CA LEU A 94 7.59 3.97 2.66
C LEU A 94 7.15 5.41 2.85
N ARG A 95 6.86 6.08 1.73
CA ARG A 95 6.20 7.38 1.72
C ARG A 95 4.94 7.31 0.87
N GLN A 96 3.82 7.75 1.43
CA GLN A 96 2.57 7.90 0.69
C GLN A 96 2.72 8.97 -0.40
N GLU A 97 2.42 8.63 -1.64
CA GLU A 97 2.45 9.56 -2.78
C GLU A 97 1.06 10.03 -3.19
N ALA A 98 0.06 9.14 -3.13
CA ALA A 98 -1.30 9.46 -3.52
C ALA A 98 -2.30 8.38 -3.06
N ALA A 99 -3.52 8.81 -2.73
CA ALA A 99 -4.67 7.92 -2.51
C ALA A 99 -5.79 8.27 -3.49
N TYR A 100 -6.48 7.25 -4.00
CA TYR A 100 -7.60 7.41 -4.93
C TYR A 100 -8.74 6.51 -4.51
N ILE A 101 -9.90 7.10 -4.27
CA ILE A 101 -11.12 6.36 -3.94
C ILE A 101 -11.91 6.15 -5.23
N CYS A 102 -12.20 4.90 -5.56
CA CYS A 102 -12.96 4.54 -6.75
C CYS A 102 -13.75 3.25 -6.53
N ARG A 103 -14.63 2.91 -7.47
CA ARG A 103 -15.31 1.61 -7.46
C ARG A 103 -14.33 0.50 -7.83
N LEU A 104 -14.56 -0.70 -7.31
CA LEU A 104 -13.77 -1.89 -7.60
C LEU A 104 -13.71 -2.16 -9.11
N ALA A 105 -14.82 -1.99 -9.82
CA ALA A 105 -14.88 -2.17 -11.27
C ALA A 105 -14.05 -1.16 -12.06
N ASP A 106 -13.72 0.00 -11.48
CA ASP A 106 -12.99 1.08 -12.14
C ASP A 106 -11.47 1.00 -11.91
N VAL A 107 -10.98 -0.03 -11.19
CA VAL A 107 -9.55 -0.24 -10.97
C VAL A 107 -8.84 -0.53 -12.29
N THR A 108 -7.88 0.34 -12.62
CA THR A 108 -7.15 0.27 -13.89
C THR A 108 -6.12 -0.87 -13.92
N LEU A 109 -5.80 -1.34 -15.12
CA LEU A 109 -4.72 -2.31 -15.32
C LEU A 109 -3.35 -1.81 -14.84
N GLU A 110 -3.06 -0.51 -14.98
CA GLU A 110 -1.80 0.07 -14.51
C GLU A 110 -1.63 -0.12 -13.00
N ARG A 111 -2.67 0.14 -12.21
CA ARG A 111 -2.68 -0.11 -10.75
C ARG A 111 -2.50 -1.59 -10.44
N ALA A 112 -3.27 -2.45 -11.09
CA ALA A 112 -3.15 -3.89 -10.92
C ALA A 112 -1.71 -4.39 -11.18
N ILE A 113 -1.06 -3.92 -12.26
CA ILE A 113 0.34 -4.29 -12.56
C ILE A 113 1.30 -3.77 -11.48
N ASN A 114 1.10 -2.52 -11.02
CA ASN A 114 1.96 -1.86 -10.04
C ASN A 114 1.80 -2.39 -8.61
N GLU A 115 0.85 -3.31 -8.37
CA GLU A 115 0.80 -4.10 -7.12
C GLU A 115 1.93 -5.14 -7.05
N GLY A 116 2.66 -5.39 -8.15
CA GLY A 116 3.90 -6.17 -8.12
C GLY A 116 3.73 -7.67 -7.88
N GLU A 117 2.51 -8.18 -7.95
CA GLU A 117 2.20 -9.59 -7.67
C GLU A 117 2.24 -10.49 -8.92
N GLY A 118 2.45 -9.89 -10.09
CA GLY A 118 2.55 -10.56 -11.39
C GLY A 118 1.27 -10.53 -12.24
N TYR A 119 0.29 -9.70 -11.89
CA TYR A 119 -0.94 -9.55 -12.67
C TYR A 119 -0.66 -9.00 -14.07
N ARG A 120 -1.30 -9.60 -15.07
CA ARG A 120 -1.28 -9.11 -16.46
C ARG A 120 -2.63 -8.60 -16.94
N THR A 121 -3.69 -8.83 -16.16
CA THR A 121 -5.04 -8.37 -16.44
C THR A 121 -5.72 -7.93 -15.15
N VAL A 122 -6.69 -7.00 -15.24
CA VAL A 122 -7.52 -6.59 -14.10
C VAL A 122 -8.30 -7.79 -13.55
N ALA A 123 -8.73 -8.72 -14.39
CA ALA A 123 -9.43 -9.92 -13.95
C ALA A 123 -8.59 -10.83 -13.03
N GLN A 124 -7.27 -10.94 -13.27
CA GLN A 124 -6.38 -11.69 -12.39
C GLN A 124 -6.23 -11.02 -11.02
N TRP A 125 -6.02 -9.70 -11.03
CA TRP A 125 -5.94 -8.87 -9.83
C TRP A 125 -7.24 -8.96 -9.02
N ARG A 126 -8.38 -8.78 -9.70
CA ARG A 126 -9.72 -8.81 -9.10
C ARG A 126 -9.98 -10.16 -8.43
N LYS A 127 -9.72 -11.27 -9.13
CA LYS A 127 -9.88 -12.61 -8.55
C LYS A 127 -9.07 -12.79 -7.26
N ALA A 128 -7.84 -12.31 -7.22
CA ALA A 128 -6.99 -12.42 -6.04
C ALA A 128 -7.52 -11.59 -4.87
N HIS A 129 -7.92 -10.34 -5.12
CA HIS A 129 -8.48 -9.44 -4.10
C HIS A 129 -9.82 -9.93 -3.58
N GLU A 130 -10.72 -10.37 -4.46
CA GLU A 130 -12.00 -10.95 -4.05
C GLU A 130 -11.81 -12.23 -3.22
N SER A 131 -10.79 -13.03 -3.53
CA SER A 131 -10.45 -14.21 -2.72
C SER A 131 -9.96 -13.82 -1.32
N PHE A 132 -9.20 -12.73 -1.21
CA PHE A 132 -8.72 -12.20 0.08
C PHE A 132 -9.88 -11.61 0.91
N TRP A 133 -10.69 -10.72 0.33
CA TRP A 133 -11.82 -10.08 1.01
C TRP A 133 -12.98 -11.03 1.32
N SER A 134 -13.04 -12.18 0.66
CA SER A 134 -14.01 -13.24 0.99
C SER A 134 -13.44 -14.31 1.92
N SER A 135 -12.20 -14.16 2.40
CA SER A 135 -11.59 -15.12 3.32
C SER A 135 -12.29 -15.09 4.69
N PRO A 136 -12.37 -16.23 5.40
CA PRO A 136 -12.95 -16.27 6.75
C PRO A 136 -12.29 -15.29 7.72
N GLU A 137 -10.96 -15.16 7.63
CA GLU A 137 -10.18 -14.24 8.46
C GLU A 137 -10.60 -12.79 8.23
N PHE A 138 -10.68 -12.35 6.97
CA PHE A 138 -11.06 -10.97 6.64
C PHE A 138 -12.51 -10.65 6.99
N ILE A 139 -13.44 -11.57 6.69
CA ILE A 139 -14.86 -11.38 7.02
C ILE A 139 -15.06 -11.26 8.55
N ALA A 140 -14.30 -12.03 9.33
CA ALA A 140 -14.36 -11.94 10.78
C ALA A 140 -13.76 -10.63 11.34
N GLU A 141 -12.74 -10.09 10.69
CA GLU A 141 -12.12 -8.81 11.08
C GLU A 141 -12.99 -7.60 10.71
N LEU A 142 -13.56 -7.59 9.50
CA LEU A 142 -14.44 -6.51 9.05
C LEU A 142 -15.70 -6.38 9.93
N ASP A 143 -16.17 -7.50 10.49
CA ASP A 143 -17.33 -7.61 11.40
C ASP A 143 -18.60 -6.91 10.89
N ASP A 144 -18.76 -6.85 9.56
CA ASP A 144 -19.94 -6.28 8.90
C ASP A 144 -20.77 -7.40 8.24
N PRO A 145 -21.90 -7.81 8.84
CA PRO A 145 -22.75 -8.88 8.30
C PRO A 145 -23.48 -8.49 7.01
N ASP A 146 -23.59 -7.18 6.74
CA ASP A 146 -24.26 -6.64 5.57
C ASP A 146 -23.30 -6.38 4.41
N PHE A 147 -21.99 -6.51 4.63
CA PHE A 147 -20.99 -6.34 3.59
C PHE A 147 -21.23 -7.31 2.42
N ARG A 148 -21.26 -6.75 1.21
CA ARG A 148 -21.36 -7.49 -0.05
C ARG A 148 -20.32 -6.95 -1.02
N LEU A 149 -19.49 -7.85 -1.51
CA LEU A 149 -18.49 -7.54 -2.52
C LEU A 149 -19.12 -7.63 -3.92
N ASP A 150 -19.08 -6.52 -4.64
CA ASP A 150 -19.60 -6.37 -6.00
C ASP A 150 -18.82 -5.30 -6.79
N ASP A 151 -19.28 -5.00 -8.02
CA ASP A 151 -18.66 -4.02 -8.92
C ASP A 151 -18.65 -2.59 -8.36
N ASP A 152 -19.65 -2.23 -7.54
CA ASP A 152 -19.83 -0.89 -6.98
C ASP A 152 -19.15 -0.72 -5.63
N THR A 153 -18.60 -1.80 -5.06
CA THR A 153 -17.78 -1.77 -3.83
C THR A 153 -16.69 -0.72 -3.95
N VAL A 154 -16.59 0.16 -2.95
CA VAL A 154 -15.63 1.27 -2.97
C VAL A 154 -14.30 0.82 -2.38
N VAL A 155 -13.22 1.09 -3.11
CA VAL A 155 -11.85 0.77 -2.72
C VAL A 155 -11.00 2.02 -2.61
N VAL A 156 -9.99 1.95 -1.74
CA VAL A 156 -8.94 2.95 -1.63
C VAL A 156 -7.69 2.39 -2.31
N CYS A 157 -7.29 2.98 -3.42
CA CYS A 157 -6.06 2.64 -4.12
C CYS A 157 -4.96 3.62 -3.76
N GLU A 158 -3.93 3.14 -3.09
CA GLU A 158 -2.80 3.94 -2.63
C GLU A 158 -1.57 3.71 -3.50
N ARG A 159 -0.71 4.73 -3.57
CA ARG A 159 0.57 4.69 -4.25
C ARG A 159 1.63 5.19 -3.31
N PHE A 160 2.73 4.47 -3.21
CA PHE A 160 3.83 4.82 -2.33
C PHE A 160 5.19 4.71 -3.02
N GLU A 161 6.17 5.36 -2.41
CA GLU A 161 7.57 5.25 -2.78
C GLU A 161 8.37 4.54 -1.68
N LEU A 162 9.20 3.57 -2.06
CA LEU A 162 10.20 2.99 -1.18
C LEU A 162 11.32 3.99 -0.91
N ILE A 163 11.37 4.52 0.31
CA ILE A 163 12.40 5.47 0.72
C ILE A 163 13.65 4.74 1.18
N GLN A 164 13.57 3.83 2.15
CA GLN A 164 14.75 3.20 2.75
C GLN A 164 14.50 1.72 3.03
N ARG A 165 15.50 0.86 2.81
CA ARG A 165 15.49 -0.53 3.28
C ARG A 165 16.21 -0.62 4.63
N LEU A 166 15.76 -1.48 5.53
CA LEU A 166 16.30 -1.64 6.88
C LEU A 166 17.18 -2.89 7.00
#